data_AF-A0A973ERU6-F1
#
_entry.id   AF-A0A973ERU6-F1
#
_cell.length_a   1.000
_cell.length_b   1.000
_cell.length_c   1.000
_cell.angle_alpha   90.00
_cell.angle_beta   90.00
_cell.angle_gamma   90.00
#
_symmetry.space_group_name_H-M   'P 1'
#
loop_
_entity.id
_entity.type
_entity.pdbx_description
1 polymer ?
#
loop_
_entity_poly.entity_id
_entity_poly.type
_entity_poly.pdbx_seq_one_letter_code
_entity_poly.pdbx_strand_id
1 'polypeptide(L)'
;MSYHPMHPDELWTRYMSTGGELNPQQPELLRGAMEKLSKGAVVLLAFDNDEGGGKIAAEVKAIAPAGRELRRVVLDVGKDWNEMLKNQLGLA
;
A
#
# COMPACT_ATOMS: atom_id res chain seq x y z
N MET A 1 2.48 9.46 3.96
CA MET A 1 2.88 8.13 4.46
C MET A 1 2.39 8.00 5.89
N SER A 2 1.07 7.96 6.08
CA SER A 2 0.46 7.97 7.42
C SER A 2 0.21 6.57 7.97
N TYR A 3 0.30 5.55 7.11
CA TYR A 3 0.20 4.14 7.49
C TYR A 3 1.28 3.71 8.49
N HIS A 4 2.55 4.10 8.27
CA HIS A 4 3.69 3.73 9.11
C HIS A 4 3.51 4.06 10.61
N PRO A 5 3.17 5.30 11.02
CA PRO A 5 2.99 5.60 12.44
C PRO A 5 1.79 4.88 13.11
N MET A 6 0.81 4.40 12.33
CA MET A 6 -0.36 3.67 12.85
C MET A 6 -0.07 2.16 13.04
N HIS A 7 0.94 1.66 12.34
CA HIS A 7 1.35 0.25 12.37
C HIS A 7 2.84 0.21 12.73
N PRO A 8 3.19 0.22 14.02
CA PRO A 8 4.58 0.10 14.46
C PRO A 8 5.12 -1.26 14.01
N ASP A 9 5.88 -1.23 12.92
CA ASP A 9 6.25 -2.42 12.18
C ASP A 9 7.61 -3.00 12.61
N GLU A 10 7.83 -4.25 12.20
CA GLU A 10 9.11 -4.93 12.36
C GLU A 10 10.20 -4.23 11.53
N LEU A 11 11.46 -4.35 11.97
CA LEU A 11 12.62 -3.66 11.37
C LEU A 11 12.83 -3.92 9.86
N TRP A 12 12.16 -4.91 9.29
CA TRP A 12 12.29 -5.32 7.89
C TRP A 12 11.16 -4.84 6.98
N THR A 13 10.16 -4.13 7.49
CA THR A 13 9.07 -3.59 6.66
C THR A 13 9.59 -2.50 5.73
N ARG A 14 9.17 -2.57 4.47
CA ARG A 14 9.50 -1.58 3.43
C ARG A 14 8.24 -0.86 3.03
N TYR A 15 8.28 0.46 3.04
CA TYR A 15 7.17 1.29 2.59
C TYR A 15 7.48 1.92 1.24
N MET A 16 6.45 2.04 0.41
CA MET A 16 6.53 2.70 -0.88
C MET A 16 5.24 3.50 -1.09
N SER A 17 5.39 4.72 -1.61
CA SER A 17 4.27 5.54 -2.08
C SER A 17 4.36 5.64 -3.60
N THR A 18 3.22 5.51 -4.29
CA THR A 18 3.14 5.72 -5.74
C THR A 18 3.12 7.20 -6.11
N GLY A 19 2.76 8.07 -5.17
CA GLY A 19 2.59 9.51 -5.40
C GLY A 19 1.32 9.87 -6.19
N GLY A 20 0.34 8.96 -6.25
CA GLY A 20 -0.87 9.09 -7.05
C GLY A 20 -1.05 7.92 -8.02
N GLU A 21 -1.60 8.18 -9.21
CA GLU A 21 -1.69 7.20 -10.29
C GLU A 21 -0.31 6.68 -10.72
N LEU A 22 -0.27 5.45 -11.25
CA LEU A 22 0.96 4.86 -11.72
C LEU A 22 1.44 5.51 -13.02
N ASN A 23 2.70 5.94 -13.06
CA ASN A 23 3.34 6.29 -14.33
C ASN A 23 3.71 5.04 -15.14
N PRO A 24 4.00 5.15 -16.45
CA PRO A 24 4.22 3.98 -17.30
C PRO A 24 5.38 3.05 -16.88
N GLN A 25 6.36 3.55 -16.12
CA GLN A 25 7.51 2.76 -15.67
C GLN A 25 7.30 2.11 -14.29
N GLN A 26 6.42 2.69 -13.45
CA GLN A 26 6.18 2.20 -12.10
C GLN A 26 5.69 0.75 -12.03
N PRO A 27 4.87 0.22 -12.96
CA PRO A 27 4.49 -1.20 -12.94
C PRO A 27 5.69 -2.15 -12.94
N GLU A 28 6.68 -1.94 -13.82
CA GLU A 28 7.86 -2.80 -13.85
C GLU A 28 8.72 -2.66 -12.59
N LEU A 29 8.84 -1.43 -12.07
CA LEU A 29 9.57 -1.16 -10.83
C LEU A 29 8.91 -1.83 -9.61
N LEU A 30 7.57 -1.76 -9.51
CA LEU A 30 6.81 -2.41 -8.44
C LEU A 30 6.94 -3.92 -8.52
N ARG A 31 6.83 -4.50 -9.73
CA ARG A 31 7.06 -5.93 -9.93
C ARG A 31 8.46 -6.35 -9.49
N GLY A 32 9.50 -5.65 -9.96
CA GLY A 32 10.89 -5.95 -9.57
C GLY A 32 11.14 -5.78 -8.07
N ALA A 33 10.46 -4.83 -7.41
CA ALA A 33 10.52 -4.68 -5.96
C ALA A 33 9.87 -5.88 -5.24
N MET A 34 8.72 -6.37 -5.72
CA MET A 34 8.03 -7.54 -5.18
C MET A 34 8.81 -8.85 -5.37
N GLU A 35 9.55 -8.98 -6.49
CA GLU A 35 10.43 -10.13 -6.76
C GLU A 35 11.62 -10.19 -5.79
N LYS A 36 12.10 -9.04 -5.32
CA LYS A 36 13.23 -8.92 -4.37
C LYS A 36 12.83 -9.11 -2.89
N LEU A 37 11.55 -9.28 -2.59
CA LEU A 37 11.10 -9.59 -1.24
C LEU A 37 11.36 -11.06 -0.91
N SER A 38 11.65 -11.35 0.36
CA SER A 38 11.80 -12.73 0.84
C SER A 38 10.57 -13.58 0.52
N LYS A 39 10.78 -14.90 0.40
CA LYS A 39 9.67 -15.85 0.28
C LYS A 39 8.76 -15.71 1.51
N GLY A 40 7.45 -15.72 1.29
CA GLY A 40 6.45 -15.54 2.35
C GLY A 40 6.16 -14.10 2.75
N ALA A 41 6.91 -13.10 2.27
CA ALA A 41 6.56 -11.71 2.52
C ALA A 41 5.21 -11.36 1.88
N VAL A 42 4.39 -10.58 2.60
CA VAL A 42 3.07 -10.13 2.15
C VAL A 42 3.17 -8.68 1.72
N VAL A 43 2.56 -8.34 0.59
CA VAL A 43 2.47 -6.96 0.12
C VAL A 43 1.11 -6.40 0.53
N LEU A 44 1.13 -5.34 1.34
CA LEU A 44 -0.07 -4.63 1.77
C LEU A 44 -0.34 -3.46 0.82
N LEU A 45 -1.50 -3.47 0.17
CA LEU A 45 -1.98 -2.39 -0.68
C LEU A 45 -2.86 -1.46 0.16
N ALA A 46 -2.22 -0.50 0.81
CA ALA A 46 -2.85 0.51 1.64
C ALA A 46 -3.14 1.79 0.82
N PHE A 47 -4.00 1.66 -0.19
CA PHE A 47 -4.50 2.81 -0.96
C PHE A 47 -5.80 3.33 -0.35
N ASP A 48 -6.22 4.54 -0.74
CA ASP A 48 -7.46 5.14 -0.25
C ASP A 48 -8.69 4.27 -0.61
N ASN A 49 -9.75 4.40 0.20
CA ASN A 49 -10.98 3.64 0.02
C ASN A 49 -11.95 4.35 -0.94
N ASP A 50 -11.46 4.63 -2.14
CA ASP A 50 -12.23 5.23 -3.23
C ASP A 50 -11.99 4.50 -4.57
N GLU A 51 -12.58 5.03 -5.64
CA GLU A 51 -12.44 4.49 -6.99
C GLU A 51 -10.99 4.51 -7.47
N GLY A 52 -10.25 5.60 -7.21
CA GLY A 52 -8.85 5.75 -7.61
C GLY A 52 -7.95 4.75 -6.92
N GLY A 53 -8.06 4.62 -5.60
CA GLY A 53 -7.34 3.60 -4.83
C GLY A 53 -7.73 2.18 -5.24
N GLY A 54 -8.97 1.96 -5.65
CA GLY A 54 -9.43 0.68 -6.20
C GLY A 54 -8.78 0.31 -7.53
N LYS A 55 -8.71 1.27 -8.45
CA LYS A 55 -8.05 1.11 -9.75
C LYS A 55 -6.56 0.79 -9.58
N ILE A 56 -5.84 1.58 -8.77
CA ILE A 56 -4.41 1.36 -8.52
C ILE A 56 -4.18 -0.01 -7.87
N ALA A 57 -5.02 -0.42 -6.90
CA ALA A 57 -4.91 -1.73 -6.28
C ALA A 57 -5.08 -2.88 -7.29
N ALA A 58 -5.98 -2.73 -8.27
CA ALA A 58 -6.19 -3.72 -9.33
C ALA A 58 -4.99 -3.79 -10.28
N GLU A 59 -4.45 -2.64 -10.68
CA GLU A 59 -3.25 -2.55 -11.52
C GLU A 59 -2.04 -3.21 -10.86
N VAL A 60 -1.80 -2.94 -9.57
CA VAL A 60 -0.69 -3.56 -8.81
C VAL A 60 -0.88 -5.07 -8.65
N LYS A 61 -2.12 -5.55 -8.48
CA LYS A 61 -2.40 -6.99 -8.45
C LYS A 61 -2.12 -7.68 -9.79
N ALA A 62 -2.41 -7.03 -10.90
CA ALA A 62 -2.21 -7.60 -12.24
C ALA A 62 -0.73 -7.85 -12.57
N ILE A 63 0.17 -7.07 -11.98
CA ILE A 63 1.63 -7.17 -12.21
C ILE A 63 2.37 -7.98 -11.14
N ALA A 64 1.64 -8.51 -10.15
CA ALA A 64 2.22 -9.26 -9.05
C ALA A 64 2.91 -10.54 -9.54
N PRO A 65 4.13 -10.84 -9.06
CA PRO A 65 4.79 -12.11 -9.34
C PRO A 65 3.95 -13.29 -8.84
N ALA A 66 3.99 -14.40 -9.56
CA ALA A 66 3.29 -15.62 -9.17
C ALA A 66 3.69 -16.07 -7.75
N GLY A 67 2.70 -16.44 -6.93
CA GLY A 67 2.91 -16.87 -5.55
C GLY A 67 3.23 -15.75 -4.56
N ARG A 68 3.27 -14.47 -4.98
CA ARG A 68 3.31 -13.34 -4.05
C ARG A 68 1.92 -13.15 -3.45
N GLU A 69 1.86 -13.07 -2.13
CA GLU A 69 0.62 -12.72 -1.44
C GLU A 69 0.43 -11.19 -1.43
N LEU A 70 -0.76 -10.76 -1.85
CA LEU A 70 -1.19 -9.36 -1.82
C LEU A 70 -2.47 -9.24 -1.03
N ARG A 71 -2.51 -8.30 -0.09
CA ARG A 71 -3.72 -7.98 0.68
C ARG A 71 -4.04 -6.51 0.53
N ARG A 72 -5.29 -6.18 0.21
CA ARG A 72 -5.76 -4.79 0.28
C ARG A 72 -6.11 -4.49 1.71
N VAL A 73 -5.56 -3.40 2.23
CA VAL A 73 -5.92 -2.85 3.53
C VAL A 73 -6.72 -1.59 3.25
N VAL A 74 -7.88 -1.47 3.88
CA VAL A 74 -8.76 -0.31 3.76
C VAL A 74 -8.89 0.34 5.13
N LEU A 75 -9.26 1.62 5.12
CA LEU A 75 -9.50 2.41 6.31
C LEU A 75 -10.74 1.87 7.04
N ASP A 76 -10.66 1.76 8.37
CA ASP A 76 -11.82 1.46 9.20
C ASP A 76 -12.72 2.70 9.37
N VAL A 77 -12.12 3.90 9.41
CA VAL A 77 -12.79 5.19 9.64
C VAL A 77 -12.05 6.30 8.88
N GLY A 78 -12.79 7.27 8.32
CA GLY A 78 -12.24 8.44 7.62
C GLY A 78 -12.11 8.25 6.10
N LYS A 79 -11.77 9.32 5.38
CA LYS A 79 -11.68 9.32 3.91
C LYS A 79 -10.32 8.86 3.38
N ASP A 80 -9.25 9.23 4.08
CA ASP A 80 -7.87 8.88 3.73
C ASP A 80 -7.04 8.51 4.97
N TRP A 81 -5.84 7.96 4.73
CA TRP A 81 -4.92 7.56 5.80
C TRP A 81 -4.44 8.71 6.70
N ASN A 82 -4.46 9.96 6.23
CA ASN A 82 -4.09 11.11 7.04
C ASN A 82 -5.22 11.49 7.99
N GLU A 83 -6.46 11.46 7.54
CA GLU A 83 -7.64 11.67 8.39
C GLU A 83 -7.72 10.59 9.46
N MET A 84 -7.52 9.32 9.11
CA MET A 84 -7.46 8.23 10.09
C MET A 84 -6.36 8.45 11.13
N LEU A 85 -5.16 8.86 10.71
CA LEU A 85 -4.07 9.18 11.64
C LEU A 85 -4.43 10.35 12.55
N LYS A 86 -5.03 11.43 12.03
CA LYS A 86 -5.50 12.56 12.84
C LYS A 86 -6.54 12.13 13.86
N ASN A 87 -7.51 11.30 13.46
CA ASN A 87 -8.51 10.73 14.35
C ASN A 87 -7.86 9.92 15.48
N GLN A 88 -6.90 9.05 15.17
CA GLN A 88 -6.17 8.26 16.18
C GLN A 88 -5.37 9.13 17.16
N LEU A 89 -4.83 10.25 16.68
CA LEU A 89 -4.05 11.18 17.51
C LEU A 89 -4.92 12.22 18.25
N GLY A 90 -6.25 12.24 18.03
CA GLY A 90 -7.14 13.25 18.61
C GLY A 90 -6.95 14.66 18.03
N LEU A 91 -6.55 14.75 16.76
CA LEU A 91 -6.24 15.99 16.03
C LEU A 91 -7.28 16.32 14.94
N ALA A 92 -8.42 15.64 14.96
CA ALA A 92 -9.50 15.77 13.97
C ALA A 92 -10.55 16.79 14.40
#